data_AF-A0A359MNW1-F1
#
_entry.id   AF-A0A359MNW1-F1
#
_cell.length_a   1.000
_cell.length_b   1.000
_cell.length_c   1.000
_cell.angle_alpha   90.00
_cell.angle_beta   90.00
_cell.angle_gamma   90.00
#
_symmetry.space_group_name_H-M   'P 1'
#
loop_
_entity.id
_entity.type
_entity.pdbx_description
1 polymer ?
#
loop_
_entity_poly.entity_id
_entity_poly.type
_entity_poly.pdbx_seq_one_letter_code
_entity_poly.pdbx_strand_id
1 'polypeptide(L)'
;VWSYFVSQKMDQARIRYIEKDIPIAIGGVAIYPGDIIVADGDGVIVVPRAVARDVAKYASRELYNDKNARREKYEKLGWELDDSVINKEL
;
A
#
# COMPACT_ATOMS: atom_id res chain seq x y z
N VAL A 1 5.70 11.27 0.38
CA VAL A 1 6.51 10.86 -0.78
C VAL A 1 7.30 9.64 -0.36
N TRP A 2 7.25 8.56 -1.12
CA TRP A 2 8.10 7.39 -0.90
C TRP A 2 9.27 7.44 -1.87
N SER A 3 10.49 7.18 -1.41
CA SER A 3 11.70 7.25 -2.22
C SER A 3 12.79 6.34 -1.66
N TYR A 4 13.60 5.74 -2.53
CA TYR A 4 14.72 4.90 -2.12
C TYR A 4 15.83 5.68 -1.38
N PHE A 5 16.05 6.96 -1.74
CA PHE A 5 16.94 7.87 -1.01
C PHE A 5 16.53 9.33 -1.24
N VAL A 6 17.08 10.23 -0.42
CA VAL A 6 16.95 11.68 -0.56
C VAL A 6 18.33 12.27 -0.84
N SER A 7 18.43 13.19 -1.81
CA SER A 7 19.69 13.82 -2.22
C SER A 7 19.54 15.33 -2.46
N GLN A 8 20.64 16.08 -2.42
CA GLN A 8 20.65 17.55 -2.62
C GLN A 8 20.46 17.93 -4.10
N LYS A 9 19.77 19.07 -4.31
CA LYS A 9 19.34 19.59 -5.62
C LYS A 9 20.51 20.08 -6.49
N MET A 10 21.01 19.22 -7.38
CA MET A 10 21.70 19.63 -8.61
C MET A 10 21.66 18.49 -9.65
N ASP A 11 20.51 18.32 -10.31
CA ASP A 11 20.20 17.22 -11.24
C ASP A 11 20.00 17.65 -12.70
N GLN A 12 20.04 18.96 -12.99
CA GLN A 12 19.78 19.55 -14.32
C GLN A 12 20.59 18.94 -15.48
N ALA A 13 21.79 18.40 -15.20
CA ALA A 13 22.65 17.75 -16.19
C ALA A 13 22.68 16.21 -16.08
N ARG A 14 21.97 15.62 -15.11
CA ARG A 14 22.02 14.16 -14.83
C ARG A 14 20.80 13.41 -15.34
N ILE A 15 19.64 14.06 -15.38
CA ILE A 15 18.37 13.45 -15.79
C ILE A 15 17.69 14.29 -16.87
N ARG A 16 16.91 13.65 -17.72
CA ARG A 16 16.07 14.29 -18.73
C ARG A 16 14.73 13.57 -18.78
N TYR A 17 13.65 14.32 -18.98
CA TYR A 17 12.35 13.75 -19.29
C TYR A 17 12.40 13.02 -20.63
N ILE A 18 11.92 11.79 -20.67
CA ILE A 18 11.84 10.98 -21.89
C ILE A 18 10.38 10.89 -22.31
N GLU A 19 9.56 10.18 -21.55
CA GLU A 19 8.16 9.89 -21.86
C GLU A 19 7.30 9.81 -20.59
N LYS A 20 5.97 9.82 -20.77
CA LYS A 20 4.95 9.70 -19.72
C LYS A 20 3.89 8.70 -20.18
N ASP A 21 3.22 8.06 -19.21
CA ASP A 21 2.10 7.14 -19.46
C ASP A 21 2.52 5.93 -20.31
N ILE A 22 3.76 5.47 -20.11
CA ILE A 22 4.28 4.22 -20.66
C ILE A 22 4.48 3.19 -19.54
N PRO A 23 4.49 1.89 -19.85
CA PRO A 23 4.88 0.86 -18.89
C PRO A 23 6.32 1.07 -18.41
N ILE A 24 6.55 0.90 -17.11
CA ILE A 24 7.88 0.98 -16.49
C ILE A 24 8.15 -0.25 -15.63
N ALA A 25 9.41 -0.50 -15.30
CA ALA A 25 9.81 -1.53 -14.36
C ALA A 25 10.62 -0.92 -13.19
N ILE A 26 10.18 -1.16 -11.96
CA ILE A 26 10.85 -0.70 -10.73
C ILE A 26 10.98 -1.90 -9.79
N GLY A 27 12.18 -2.18 -9.29
CA GLY A 27 12.40 -3.27 -8.33
C GLY A 27 12.03 -4.67 -8.88
N GLY A 28 12.09 -4.86 -10.19
CA GLY A 28 11.68 -6.12 -10.86
C GLY A 28 10.18 -6.26 -11.09
N VAL A 29 9.37 -5.25 -10.77
CA VAL A 29 7.91 -5.25 -10.96
C VAL A 29 7.54 -4.36 -12.15
N ALA A 30 6.73 -4.89 -13.06
CA ALA A 30 6.15 -4.11 -14.17
C ALA A 30 4.94 -3.30 -13.69
N ILE A 31 4.89 -2.03 -14.08
CA ILE A 31 3.86 -1.08 -13.72
C ILE A 31 3.29 -0.50 -15.00
N TYR A 32 1.98 -0.66 -15.20
CA TYR A 32 1.28 -0.13 -16.35
C TYR A 32 0.51 1.15 -15.98
N PRO A 33 0.33 2.07 -16.94
CA PRO A 33 -0.54 3.22 -16.73
C PRO A 33 -1.95 2.80 -16.30
N GLY A 34 -2.40 3.33 -15.17
CA GLY A 34 -3.72 3.03 -14.58
C GLY A 34 -3.75 1.87 -13.59
N ASP A 35 -2.62 1.22 -13.32
CA ASP A 35 -2.48 0.35 -12.15
C ASP A 35 -2.60 1.16 -10.86
N ILE A 36 -3.02 0.49 -9.77
CA ILE A 36 -3.23 1.13 -8.48
C ILE A 36 -1.93 1.02 -7.67
N ILE A 37 -1.45 2.15 -7.18
CA ILE A 37 -0.30 2.22 -6.29
C ILE A 37 -0.80 2.44 -4.86
N VAL A 38 -0.37 1.59 -3.93
CA VAL A 38 -0.64 1.73 -2.50
C VAL A 38 0.69 1.84 -1.78
N ALA A 39 0.81 2.81 -0.88
CA ALA A 39 2.03 3.09 -0.14
C ALA A 39 1.72 3.42 1.32
N ASP A 40 2.49 2.85 2.23
CA ASP A 40 2.43 3.10 3.67
C ASP A 40 3.84 3.22 4.28
N GLY A 41 3.95 2.98 5.59
CA GLY A 41 5.23 3.00 6.31
C GLY A 41 6.13 1.80 6.03
N ASP A 42 5.56 0.67 5.61
CA ASP A 42 6.30 -0.56 5.34
C ASP A 42 6.86 -0.56 3.92
N GLY A 43 6.10 -0.02 2.95
CA GLY A 43 6.56 0.04 1.58
C GLY A 43 5.54 0.53 0.56
N VAL A 44 5.78 0.12 -0.69
CA VAL A 44 4.92 0.44 -1.84
C VAL A 44 4.62 -0.84 -2.59
N ILE A 45 3.35 -1.04 -2.93
CA ILE A 45 2.88 -2.14 -3.75
C ILE A 45 2.17 -1.63 -5.00
N VAL A 46 2.16 -2.47 -6.03
CA VAL A 46 1.49 -2.23 -7.30
C VAL A 46 0.38 -3.27 -7.45
N VAL A 47 -0.84 -2.82 -7.68
CA VAL A 47 -1.99 -3.69 -7.92
C VAL A 47 -2.44 -3.53 -9.37
N PRO A 48 -2.33 -4.58 -10.21
CA PRO A 48 -2.76 -4.50 -11.59
C PRO A 48 -4.25 -4.16 -11.69
N ARG A 49 -4.60 -3.23 -12.58
CA ARG A 49 -5.98 -2.73 -12.72
C ARG A 49 -7.00 -3.85 -12.96
N ALA A 50 -6.61 -4.88 -13.70
CA ALA A 50 -7.47 -6.01 -14.05
C ALA A 50 -8.00 -6.79 -12.82
N VAL A 51 -7.22 -6.87 -11.74
CA VAL A 51 -7.56 -7.65 -10.54
C VAL A 51 -7.80 -6.78 -9.31
N ALA A 52 -7.76 -5.46 -9.46
CA ALA A 52 -7.86 -4.50 -8.36
C ALA A 52 -9.07 -4.70 -7.45
N ARG A 53 -10.24 -5.02 -8.04
CA ARG A 53 -11.48 -5.25 -7.26
C ARG A 53 -11.39 -6.50 -6.40
N ASP A 54 -10.82 -7.58 -6.94
CA ASP A 54 -10.67 -8.83 -6.21
C ASP A 54 -9.65 -8.67 -5.09
N VAL A 55 -8.51 -8.02 -5.38
CA VAL A 55 -7.49 -7.69 -4.39
C VAL A 55 -8.09 -6.86 -3.24
N ALA A 56 -8.89 -5.83 -3.55
CA ALA A 56 -9.56 -5.03 -2.52
C ALA A 56 -10.51 -5.87 -1.66
N LYS A 57 -11.30 -6.76 -2.27
CA LYS A 57 -12.20 -7.67 -1.54
C LYS A 57 -11.44 -8.58 -0.58
N TYR A 58 -10.34 -9.20 -1.04
CA TYR A 58 -9.53 -10.08 -0.20
C TYR A 58 -8.79 -9.31 0.90
N ALA A 59 -8.24 -8.14 0.58
CA ALA A 59 -7.57 -7.28 1.56
C ALA A 59 -8.52 -6.84 2.68
N SER A 60 -9.74 -6.41 2.35
CA SER A 60 -10.75 -6.05 3.36
C SER A 60 -11.14 -7.23 4.24
N ARG A 61 -11.25 -8.44 3.68
CA ARG A 61 -11.52 -9.66 4.46
C ARG A 61 -10.40 -9.95 5.44
N GLU A 62 -9.15 -9.85 5.01
CA GLU A 62 -8.00 -10.11 5.87
C GLU A 62 -7.88 -9.08 6.98
N LEU A 63 -8.11 -7.80 6.67
CA LEU A 63 -8.17 -6.73 7.67
C LEU A 63 -9.21 -7.03 8.76
N TYR A 64 -10.41 -7.47 8.36
CA TYR A 64 -11.48 -7.82 9.31
C TYR A 64 -11.11 -9.02 10.19
N ASN A 65 -10.53 -10.05 9.59
CA ASN A 65 -10.07 -11.24 10.32
C ASN A 65 -8.98 -10.88 11.34
N ASP A 66 -7.99 -10.08 10.93
CA ASP A 66 -6.91 -9.62 11.80
C ASP A 66 -7.44 -8.78 12.97
N LYS A 67 -8.36 -7.85 12.71
CA LYS A 67 -9.03 -7.07 13.76
C LYS A 67 -9.74 -7.94 14.79
N ASN A 68 -10.51 -8.94 14.33
CA ASN A 68 -11.22 -9.86 15.22
C ASN A 68 -10.23 -10.70 16.06
N ALA A 69 -9.19 -11.24 15.43
CA ALA A 69 -8.17 -12.00 16.14
C ALA A 69 -7.43 -11.16 17.19
N ARG A 70 -7.17 -9.87 16.90
CA ARG A 70 -6.59 -8.94 17.87
C ARG A 70 -7.55 -8.58 18.98
N ARG A 71 -8.84 -8.38 18.68
CA ARG A 71 -9.89 -8.13 19.68
C ARG A 71 -9.98 -9.24 20.73
N GLU A 72 -9.99 -10.51 20.33
CA GLU A 72 -10.03 -11.63 21.26
C GLU A 72 -8.86 -11.63 22.25
N LYS A 73 -7.68 -11.16 21.82
CA LYS A 73 -6.50 -11.04 22.70
C LYS A 73 -6.68 -9.91 23.71
N TYR A 74 -7.22 -8.77 23.28
CA TYR A 74 -7.50 -7.63 24.16
C TYR A 74 -8.50 -8.01 25.25
N GLU A 75 -9.58 -8.71 24.86
CA GLU A 75 -10.61 -9.17 25.80
C GLU A 75 -10.03 -10.13 26.85
N LYS A 76 -9.16 -11.06 26.45
CA LYS A 76 -8.46 -11.97 27.39
C LYS A 76 -7.52 -11.23 28.36
N LEU A 77 -6.95 -10.12 27.93
CA LEU A 77 -6.05 -9.29 28.74
C LEU A 77 -6.81 -8.25 29.59
N GLY A 78 -8.12 -8.12 29.41
CA GLY A 78 -8.94 -7.10 30.09
C GLY A 78 -8.63 -5.68 29.64
N TRP A 79 -8.10 -5.49 28.43
CA TRP A 79 -7.76 -4.18 27.88
C TRP A 79 -8.98 -3.52 27.23
N GLU A 80 -9.05 -2.19 27.29
CA GLU A 80 -10.06 -1.43 26.57
C GLU A 80 -9.83 -1.55 25.05
N LEU A 81 -10.92 -1.66 24.30
CA LEU A 81 -10.87 -1.77 22.84
C LEU A 81 -10.60 -0.41 22.22
N ASP A 82 -9.64 -0.36 21.31
CA ASP A 82 -9.30 0.83 20.54
C ASP A 82 -9.70 0.71 19.05
N ASP A 83 -9.50 1.79 18.30
CA ASP A 83 -9.82 1.87 16.86
C ASP A 83 -9.13 0.81 15.99
N SER A 84 -8.02 0.23 16.47
CA SER A 84 -7.26 -0.79 15.76
C SER A 84 -7.97 -2.14 15.75
N VAL A 85 -8.90 -2.40 16.68
CA VAL A 85 -9.64 -3.66 16.81
C VAL A 85 -11.15 -3.49 16.59
N ILE A 86 -11.64 -2.25 16.57
CA ILE A 86 -13.03 -1.95 16.24
C ILE A 86 -13.25 -2.05 14.72
N ASN A 87 -14.25 -2.83 14.34
CA ASN A 87 -14.74 -2.88 12.96
C ASN A 87 -15.72 -1.72 12.75
N LYS A 88 -15.25 -0.67 12.06
CA LYS A 88 -16.13 0.39 11.55
C LYS A 88 -16.77 -0.16 10.27
N GLU A 89 -18.10 -0.09 10.15
CA GLU A 89 -18.75 -0.32 8.87
C GLU A 89 -18.25 0.75 7.89
N LEU A 90 -17.81 0.31 6.70
CA LEU A 90 -17.34 1.18 5.62
C LEU A 90 -18.51 1.86 4.91
#